data_AF-A0A1R0X0E7-F1
#
_entry.id   AF-A0A1R0X0E7-F1
#
_cell.length_a   1.000
_cell.length_b   1.000
_cell.length_c   1.000
_cell.angle_alpha   90.00
_cell.angle_beta   90.00
_cell.angle_gamma   90.00
#
_symmetry.space_group_name_H-M   'P 1'
#
loop_
_entity.id
_entity.type
_entity.pdbx_description
1 polymer ?
#
loop_
_entity_poly.entity_id
_entity_poly.type
_entity_poly.pdbx_seq_one_letter_code
_entity_poly.pdbx_strand_id
1 'polypeptide(L)'
;MNISQAIMYLYPDADPMRDFMVQDKGPEPELREGAEEKGRVRYEIKPPEKGEQPVEGIHYCYGIDYNLLTEGEDYDLVERGPHITMWNLDDPQPTDTELQAAWTAYLEAEANKPPELTEVEKLRAENTELKLALTELAEAQEADKTEMQLALAEIAGLIGGE
;
A
#
# COMPACT_ATOMS: atom_id res chain seq x y z
N MET A 1 -11.81 -5.27 2.22
CA MET A 1 -11.32 -4.01 1.61
C MET A 1 -9.98 -3.67 2.23
N ASN A 2 -9.02 -3.13 1.47
CA ASN A 2 -7.76 -2.65 2.04
C ASN A 2 -7.91 -1.17 2.45
N ILE A 3 -8.16 -0.93 3.75
CA ILE A 3 -8.38 0.41 4.28
C ILE A 3 -7.15 1.30 4.09
N SER A 4 -5.94 0.77 4.31
CA SER A 4 -4.72 1.56 4.13
C SER A 4 -4.56 2.04 2.68
N GLN A 5 -4.82 1.18 1.69
CA GLN A 5 -4.78 1.59 0.28
C GLN A 5 -5.87 2.59 -0.07
N ALA A 6 -7.08 2.44 0.48
CA ALA A 6 -8.15 3.42 0.30
C ALA A 6 -7.78 4.80 0.88
N ILE A 7 -7.19 4.84 2.08
CA ILE A 7 -6.71 6.08 2.70
C ILE A 7 -5.57 6.69 1.88
N MET A 8 -4.58 5.90 1.45
CA MET A 8 -3.49 6.41 0.61
C MET A 8 -3.98 6.89 -0.77
N TYR A 9 -5.11 6.38 -1.26
CA TYR A 9 -5.73 6.89 -2.48
C TYR A 9 -6.40 8.25 -2.25
N LEU A 10 -7.07 8.45 -1.10
CA LEU A 10 -7.68 9.74 -0.72
C LEU A 10 -6.64 10.79 -0.31
N TYR A 11 -5.58 10.36 0.36
CA TYR A 11 -4.50 11.20 0.90
C TYR A 11 -3.15 10.65 0.42
N PRO A 12 -2.73 10.95 -0.82
CA PRO A 12 -1.51 10.39 -1.43
C PRO A 12 -0.22 10.73 -0.68
N ASP A 13 -0.21 11.85 0.04
CA ASP A 13 0.94 12.33 0.80
C ASP A 13 0.97 11.79 2.25
N ALA A 14 -0.05 11.05 2.68
CA ALA A 14 -0.12 10.53 4.04
C ALA A 14 0.79 9.31 4.25
N ASP A 15 1.51 9.30 5.37
CA ASP A 15 2.36 8.20 5.80
C ASP A 15 1.57 7.22 6.71
N PRO A 16 1.36 5.95 6.29
CA PRO A 16 0.61 4.95 7.05
C PRO A 16 1.30 4.47 8.34
N MET A 17 2.50 4.98 8.67
CA MET A 17 3.19 4.73 9.93
C MET A 17 3.15 5.94 10.87
N ARG A 18 2.79 7.13 10.38
CA ARG A 18 2.84 8.39 11.15
C ARG A 18 1.50 9.09 11.23
N ASP A 19 0.79 9.15 10.11
CA ASP A 19 -0.39 9.99 9.93
C ASP A 19 -1.67 9.22 10.21
N PHE A 20 -1.67 7.90 9.99
CA PHE A 20 -2.74 7.01 10.42
C PHE A 20 -2.19 5.62 10.69
N MET A 21 -2.92 4.80 11.45
CA MET A 21 -2.58 3.39 11.65
C MET A 21 -3.82 2.54 11.45
N VAL A 22 -3.67 1.49 10.64
CA VAL A 22 -4.68 0.45 10.46
C VAL A 22 -4.17 -0.82 11.12
N GLN A 23 -4.97 -1.40 11.99
CA GLN A 23 -4.68 -2.69 12.60
C GLN A 23 -5.81 -3.67 12.31
N ASP A 24 -5.42 -4.93 12.17
CA ASP A 24 -6.34 -6.05 12.18
C ASP A 24 -6.08 -6.82 13.48
N LYS A 25 -7.03 -6.75 14.41
CA LYS A 25 -6.94 -7.46 15.69
C LYS A 25 -7.39 -8.92 15.57
N GLY A 26 -7.83 -9.33 14.38
CA GLY A 26 -8.39 -10.65 14.16
C GLY A 26 -9.74 -10.82 14.88
N PRO A 27 -10.20 -12.08 15.04
CA PRO A 27 -11.46 -12.36 15.70
C PRO A 27 -11.41 -11.97 17.18
N GLU A 28 -12.38 -11.16 17.61
CA GLU A 28 -12.58 -10.79 19.02
C GLU A 28 -13.77 -11.57 19.61
N PRO A 29 -13.69 -12.03 20.86
CA PRO A 29 -14.80 -12.74 21.50
C PRO A 29 -15.91 -11.76 21.90
N GLU A 30 -17.11 -12.00 21.38
CA GLU A 30 -18.33 -11.28 21.75
C GLU A 30 -19.17 -12.15 22.69
N LEU A 31 -19.34 -11.68 23.93
CA LEU A 31 -20.09 -12.41 24.97
C LEU A 31 -21.58 -12.41 24.65
N ARG A 32 -22.23 -13.56 24.80
CA ARG A 32 -23.68 -13.68 24.76
C ARG A 32 -24.30 -13.26 26.09
N GLU A 33 -25.58 -12.92 26.05
CA GLU A 33 -26.33 -12.53 27.24
C GLU A 33 -26.23 -13.62 28.33
N GLY A 34 -25.83 -13.21 29.55
CA GLY A 34 -25.66 -14.11 30.70
C GLY A 34 -24.29 -14.78 30.82
N ALA A 35 -23.45 -14.77 29.77
CA ALA A 35 -22.10 -15.33 29.82
C ALA A 35 -21.18 -14.61 30.81
N GLU A 36 -21.41 -13.31 31.03
CA GLU A 36 -20.67 -12.51 31.99
C GLU A 36 -20.73 -13.11 33.40
N GLU A 37 -21.89 -13.60 33.85
CA GLU A 37 -22.02 -14.18 35.20
C GLU A 37 -21.20 -15.46 35.36
N LYS A 38 -21.12 -16.26 34.30
CA LYS A 38 -20.36 -17.53 34.27
C LYS A 38 -18.86 -17.29 34.26
N GLY A 39 -18.41 -16.31 33.47
CA GLY A 39 -16.99 -16.00 33.27
C GLY A 39 -16.42 -15.00 34.26
N ARG A 40 -17.24 -14.30 35.05
CA ARG A 40 -16.77 -13.23 35.94
C ARG A 40 -15.93 -13.77 37.10
N VAL A 41 -14.64 -13.45 37.06
CA VAL A 41 -13.66 -13.79 38.09
C VAL A 41 -13.12 -12.52 38.74
N ARG A 42 -12.94 -12.56 40.06
CA ARG A 42 -12.30 -11.49 40.83
C ARG A 42 -10.78 -11.68 40.80
N TYR A 43 -10.07 -10.69 40.27
CA TYR A 43 -8.62 -10.62 40.31
C TYR A 43 -8.17 -9.68 41.42
N GLU A 44 -7.27 -10.16 42.28
CA GLU A 44 -6.67 -9.34 43.33
C GLU A 44 -5.55 -8.47 42.71
N ILE A 45 -5.65 -7.16 42.90
CA ILE A 45 -4.65 -6.17 42.46
C ILE A 45 -3.61 -6.00 43.57
N LYS A 46 -4.09 -5.71 44.79
CA LYS A 46 -3.27 -5.60 46.00
C LYS A 46 -4.12 -5.90 47.25
N PRO A 47 -3.53 -6.45 48.31
CA PRO A 47 -4.24 -6.65 49.56
C PRO A 47 -4.60 -5.30 50.22
N PRO A 48 -5.75 -5.20 50.92
CA PRO A 48 -6.12 -4.03 51.70
C PRO A 48 -5.25 -3.86 52.95
N GLU A 49 -5.11 -2.63 53.44
CA GLU A 49 -4.41 -2.37 54.70
C GLU A 49 -5.19 -2.90 55.91
N LYS A 50 -4.50 -3.05 57.05
CA LYS A 50 -5.10 -3.62 58.25
C LYS A 50 -6.25 -2.74 58.75
N GLY A 51 -7.47 -3.27 58.64
CA GLY A 51 -8.71 -2.58 59.04
C GLY A 51 -9.43 -1.87 57.89
N GLU A 52 -8.86 -1.89 56.69
CA GLU A 52 -9.49 -1.38 55.47
C GLU A 52 -10.38 -2.46 54.83
N GLN A 53 -11.51 -2.03 54.25
CA GLN A 53 -12.35 -2.91 53.45
C GLN A 53 -11.83 -2.95 52.01
N PRO A 54 -11.84 -4.12 51.34
CA PRO A 54 -11.48 -4.21 49.93
C PRO A 54 -12.37 -3.29 49.07
N VAL A 55 -11.74 -2.60 48.12
CA VAL A 55 -12.41 -1.65 47.21
C VAL A 55 -12.15 -2.07 45.76
N GLU A 56 -13.20 -2.13 44.95
CA GLU A 56 -13.11 -2.42 43.52
C GLU A 56 -12.32 -1.32 42.78
N GLY A 57 -11.41 -1.71 41.89
CA GLY A 57 -10.49 -0.83 41.18
C GLY A 57 -9.23 -0.45 41.97
N ILE A 58 -9.18 -0.71 43.28
CA ILE A 58 -8.00 -0.45 44.12
C ILE A 58 -7.38 -1.76 44.62
N HIS A 59 -8.20 -2.63 45.21
CA HIS A 59 -7.79 -3.87 45.84
C HIS A 59 -8.07 -5.08 44.95
N TYR A 60 -9.18 -5.06 44.22
CA TYR A 60 -9.55 -6.10 43.28
C TYR A 60 -10.26 -5.49 42.07
N CYS A 61 -10.28 -6.21 40.95
CA CYS A 61 -11.16 -5.93 39.81
C CYS A 61 -11.87 -7.20 39.36
N TYR A 62 -12.98 -7.06 38.65
CA TYR A 62 -13.59 -8.18 37.94
C TYR A 62 -13.09 -8.21 36.50
N GLY A 63 -12.74 -9.40 36.03
CA GLY A 63 -12.48 -9.69 34.63
C GLY A 63 -13.25 -10.92 34.18
N ILE A 64 -13.24 -11.18 32.89
CA ILE A 64 -13.83 -12.38 32.31
C ILE A 64 -12.72 -13.40 32.09
N ASP A 65 -12.82 -14.54 32.77
CA ASP A 65 -11.97 -15.69 32.51
C ASP A 65 -12.60 -16.55 31.42
N TYR A 66 -12.09 -16.39 30.20
CA TYR A 66 -12.56 -17.13 29.03
C TYR A 66 -12.33 -18.65 29.16
N ASN A 67 -11.46 -19.13 30.07
CA ASN A 67 -11.32 -20.58 30.32
C ASN A 67 -12.55 -21.20 31.00
N LEU A 68 -13.45 -20.37 31.55
CA LEU A 68 -14.72 -20.79 32.14
C LEU A 68 -15.88 -20.73 31.15
N LEU A 69 -15.63 -20.25 29.93
CA LEU A 69 -16.63 -20.06 28.88
C LEU A 69 -16.43 -21.06 27.74
N THR A 70 -17.53 -21.38 27.05
CA THR A 70 -17.57 -22.27 25.89
C THR A 70 -17.87 -21.44 24.63
N GLU A 71 -17.01 -21.53 23.61
CA GLU A 71 -17.26 -20.94 22.29
C GLU A 71 -18.54 -21.51 21.65
N GLY A 72 -19.37 -20.65 21.06
CA GLY A 72 -20.64 -21.01 20.43
C GLY A 72 -21.81 -21.19 21.41
N GLU A 73 -21.54 -21.23 22.72
CA GLU A 73 -22.57 -21.24 23.77
C GLU A 73 -22.59 -19.92 24.55
N ASP A 74 -21.43 -19.52 25.08
CA ASP A 74 -21.27 -18.35 25.94
C ASP A 74 -20.68 -17.14 25.19
N TYR A 75 -19.87 -17.36 24.16
CA TYR A 75 -19.33 -16.30 23.32
C TYR A 75 -19.18 -16.76 21.88
N ASP A 76 -19.20 -15.82 20.96
CA ASP A 76 -18.88 -16.05 19.56
C ASP A 76 -17.61 -15.29 19.18
N LEU A 77 -16.76 -15.88 18.35
CA LEU A 77 -15.65 -15.16 17.75
C LEU A 77 -16.17 -14.35 16.56
N VAL A 78 -16.09 -13.02 16.66
CA VAL A 78 -16.55 -12.11 15.63
C VAL A 78 -15.35 -11.53 14.91
N GLU A 79 -15.28 -11.73 13.59
CA GLU A 79 -14.28 -11.08 12.75
C GLU A 79 -14.56 -9.58 12.66
N ARG A 80 -13.85 -8.81 13.48
CA ARG A 80 -13.75 -7.36 13.32
C ARG A 80 -12.51 -7.11 12.49
N GLY A 81 -12.68 -7.06 11.17
CA GLY A 81 -11.58 -6.87 10.22
C GLY A 81 -10.74 -5.60 10.46
N PRO A 82 -9.86 -5.23 9.52
CA PRO A 82 -8.97 -4.10 9.70
C PRO A 82 -9.75 -2.82 10.03
N HIS A 83 -9.25 -2.04 10.98
CA HIS A 83 -9.83 -0.76 11.39
C HIS A 83 -8.74 0.27 11.67
N ILE A 84 -9.11 1.54 11.58
CA ILE A 84 -8.20 2.66 11.87
C ILE A 84 -8.10 2.80 13.39
N THR A 85 -6.91 2.60 13.95
CA THR A 85 -6.64 2.71 15.39
C THR A 85 -6.03 4.05 15.78
N MET A 86 -5.43 4.76 14.83
CA MET A 86 -4.83 6.07 15.03
C MET A 86 -5.11 6.95 13.81
N TRP A 87 -5.41 8.22 14.07
CA TRP A 87 -5.63 9.24 13.05
C TRP A 87 -5.01 10.56 13.50
N ASN A 88 -3.97 11.01 12.80
CA ASN A 88 -3.17 12.19 13.12
C ASN A 88 -3.22 13.26 12.01
N LEU A 89 -4.05 13.08 10.97
CA LEU A 89 -4.28 14.09 9.94
C LEU A 89 -5.23 15.18 10.45
N ASP A 90 -5.07 16.41 9.95
CA ASP A 90 -5.95 17.54 10.26
C ASP A 90 -7.36 17.36 9.67
N ASP A 91 -7.47 16.59 8.58
CA ASP A 91 -8.73 16.24 7.95
C ASP A 91 -9.53 15.25 8.80
N PRO A 92 -10.88 15.26 8.72
CA PRO A 92 -11.69 14.29 9.43
C PRO A 92 -11.43 12.86 8.96
N GLN A 93 -11.53 11.91 9.89
CA GLN A 93 -11.45 10.49 9.57
C GLN A 93 -12.53 10.11 8.54
N PRO A 94 -12.15 9.47 7.41
CA PRO A 94 -13.11 9.03 6.41
C PRO A 94 -14.14 8.04 6.98
N THR A 95 -15.37 8.16 6.51
CA THR A 95 -16.43 7.19 6.78
C THR A 95 -16.23 5.90 5.99
N ASP A 96 -16.85 4.80 6.43
CA ASP A 96 -16.79 3.51 5.71
C ASP A 96 -17.25 3.61 4.25
N THR A 97 -18.20 4.51 3.96
CA THR A 97 -18.70 4.74 2.61
C THR A 97 -17.67 5.44 1.74
N GLU A 98 -16.95 6.42 2.28
CA GLU A 98 -15.86 7.11 1.57
C GLU A 98 -14.67 6.17 1.34
N LEU A 99 -14.33 5.34 2.33
CA LEU A 99 -13.30 4.32 2.18
C LEU A 99 -13.67 3.31 1.09
N GLN A 100 -14.93 2.86 1.06
CA GLN A 100 -15.40 1.92 0.05
C GLN A 100 -15.39 2.54 -1.35
N ALA A 101 -15.81 3.81 -1.49
CA ALA A 101 -15.77 4.52 -2.75
C ALA A 101 -14.33 4.72 -3.26
N ALA A 102 -13.42 5.11 -2.36
CA ALA A 102 -11.99 5.25 -2.66
C ALA A 102 -11.37 3.92 -3.08
N TRP A 103 -11.72 2.82 -2.41
CA TRP A 103 -11.24 1.49 -2.78
C TRP A 103 -11.71 1.06 -4.17
N THR A 104 -12.98 1.30 -4.51
CA THR A 104 -13.51 1.02 -5.83
C THR A 104 -12.81 1.87 -6.90
N ALA A 105 -12.63 3.16 -6.65
CA ALA A 105 -11.91 4.06 -7.56
C ALA A 105 -10.44 3.65 -7.76
N TYR A 106 -9.76 3.23 -6.69
CA TYR A 106 -8.42 2.68 -6.75
C TYR A 106 -8.37 1.42 -7.64
N LEU A 107 -9.29 0.48 -7.46
CA LEU A 107 -9.33 -0.75 -8.27
C LEU A 107 -9.62 -0.46 -9.75
N GLU A 108 -10.50 0.49 -10.04
CA GLU A 108 -10.76 0.93 -11.41
C GLU A 108 -9.53 1.61 -12.02
N ALA A 109 -8.83 2.46 -11.27
CA ALA A 109 -7.61 3.10 -11.74
C ALA A 109 -6.49 2.06 -11.99
N GLU A 110 -6.32 1.09 -11.10
CA GLU A 110 -5.32 0.03 -11.22
C GLU A 110 -5.64 -0.91 -12.40
N ALA A 111 -6.91 -1.23 -12.62
CA ALA A 111 -7.35 -2.04 -13.76
C ALA A 111 -7.17 -1.34 -15.11
N ASN A 112 -7.23 0.00 -15.14
CA ASN A 112 -7.01 0.82 -16.34
C ASN A 112 -5.55 1.26 -16.51
N LYS A 113 -4.64 0.84 -15.62
CA LYS A 113 -3.22 1.19 -15.76
C LYS A 113 -2.67 0.56 -17.04
N PRO A 114 -1.97 1.31 -17.90
CA PRO A 114 -1.27 0.72 -19.04
C PRO A 114 -0.33 -0.37 -18.52
N PRO A 115 -0.16 -1.48 -19.25
CA PRO A 115 0.82 -2.49 -18.86
C PRO A 115 2.18 -1.81 -18.70
N GLU A 116 2.76 -1.92 -17.51
CA GLU A 116 4.12 -1.45 -17.26
C GLU A 116 5.04 -2.27 -18.18
N LEU A 117 5.64 -1.61 -19.17
CA LEU A 117 6.61 -2.26 -20.05
C LEU A 117 7.70 -2.87 -19.17
N THR A 118 7.91 -4.18 -19.34
CA THR A 118 9.00 -4.86 -18.67
C THR A 118 10.32 -4.19 -19.05
N GLU A 119 11.32 -4.26 -18.16
CA GLU A 119 12.64 -3.68 -18.44
C GLU A 119 13.22 -4.20 -19.77
N VAL A 120 12.95 -5.47 -20.10
CA VAL A 120 13.34 -6.09 -21.38
C VAL A 120 12.66 -5.43 -22.57
N GLU A 121 11.37 -5.07 -22.47
CA GLU A 121 10.64 -4.39 -23.54
C GLU A 121 11.10 -2.95 -23.72
N LYS A 122 11.37 -2.22 -22.63
CA LYS A 122 11.98 -0.88 -22.68
C LYS A 122 13.34 -0.94 -23.36
N LEU A 123 14.22 -1.82 -22.90
CA LEU A 123 15.54 -2.00 -23.49
C LEU A 123 15.48 -2.43 -24.96
N ARG A 124 14.50 -3.25 -25.36
CA ARG A 124 14.30 -3.61 -26.76
C ARG A 124 13.88 -2.41 -27.60
N ALA A 125 12.95 -1.59 -27.12
CA ALA A 125 12.53 -0.38 -27.81
C ALA A 125 13.71 0.59 -27.99
N GLU A 126 14.47 0.85 -26.93
CA GLU A 126 15.69 1.67 -26.98
C GLU A 126 16.74 1.08 -27.93
N ASN A 127 16.93 -0.25 -27.94
CA ASN A 127 17.88 -0.88 -28.86
C ASN A 127 17.46 -0.75 -30.33
N THR A 128 16.15 -0.84 -30.59
CA THR A 128 15.63 -0.64 -31.95
C THR A 128 15.79 0.80 -32.42
N GLU A 129 15.53 1.77 -31.54
CA GLU A 129 15.72 3.19 -31.82
C GLU A 129 17.19 3.52 -32.08
N LEU A 130 18.10 3.04 -31.22
CA LEU A 130 19.54 3.22 -31.41
C LEU A 130 20.04 2.59 -32.72
N LYS A 131 19.54 1.41 -33.10
CA LYS A 131 19.92 0.77 -34.36
C LYS A 131 19.44 1.58 -35.57
N LEU A 132 18.23 2.12 -35.53
CA LEU A 132 17.71 2.98 -36.60
C LEU A 132 18.57 4.24 -36.74
N ALA A 133 18.85 4.92 -35.63
CA ALA A 133 19.71 6.12 -35.64
C ALA A 133 21.12 5.81 -36.17
N LEU A 134 21.70 4.64 -35.83
CA LEU A 134 22.99 4.21 -36.37
C LEU A 134 22.94 3.94 -37.88
N THR A 135 21.87 3.34 -38.37
CA THR A 135 21.69 3.11 -39.82
C THR A 135 21.55 4.43 -40.57
N GLU A 136 20.71 5.36 -40.09
CA GLU A 136 20.55 6.68 -40.70
C GLU A 136 21.87 7.45 -40.73
N LEU A 137 22.66 7.39 -39.65
CA LEU A 137 23.98 8.02 -39.58
C LEU A 137 24.97 7.39 -40.57
N ALA A 138 24.96 6.07 -40.71
CA ALA A 138 25.82 5.37 -41.65
C ALA A 138 25.49 5.70 -43.11
N GLU A 139 24.19 5.82 -43.44
CA GLU A 139 23.73 6.23 -44.76
C GLU A 139 24.13 7.69 -45.07
N ALA A 140 23.96 8.60 -44.11
CA ALA A 140 24.42 9.98 -44.25
C ALA A 140 25.94 10.06 -44.48
N GLN A 141 26.72 9.29 -43.71
CA GLN A 141 28.18 9.27 -43.85
C GLN A 141 28.63 8.74 -45.23
N GLU A 142 27.97 7.72 -45.76
CA GLU A 142 28.31 7.18 -47.09
C GLU A 142 27.88 8.15 -48.20
N ALA A 143 26.76 8.85 -48.05
CA ALA A 143 26.35 9.92 -48.95
C ALA A 143 27.37 11.06 -48.97
N ASP A 144 27.78 11.58 -47.80
CA ASP A 144 28.79 12.65 -47.69
C ASP A 144 30.13 12.23 -48.31
N LYS A 145 30.52 10.97 -48.11
CA LYS A 145 31.76 10.43 -48.69
C LYS A 145 31.69 10.33 -50.21
N THR A 146 30.57 9.88 -50.76
CA THR A 146 30.41 9.80 -52.22
C THR A 146 30.36 11.19 -52.84
N GLU A 147 29.70 12.16 -52.20
CA GLU A 147 29.70 13.57 -52.62
C GLU A 147 31.12 14.16 -52.63
N MET A 148 31.90 13.93 -51.55
CA MET A 148 33.30 14.38 -51.50
C MET A 148 34.18 13.74 -52.58
N GLN A 149 34.00 12.44 -52.85
CA GLN A 149 34.74 11.75 -53.91
C GLN A 149 34.42 12.32 -55.30
N LEU A 150 33.15 12.66 -55.55
CA LEU A 150 32.72 13.29 -56.80
C LEU A 150 33.34 14.69 -56.94
N ALA A 151 33.28 15.52 -55.90
CA ALA A 151 33.90 16.85 -55.92
C ALA A 151 35.42 16.79 -56.18
N LEU A 152 36.11 15.82 -55.56
CA LEU A 152 37.54 15.60 -55.81
C LEU A 152 37.82 15.14 -57.26
N ALA A 153 36.97 14.28 -57.82
CA ALA A 153 37.10 13.83 -59.20
C ALA A 153 36.85 14.96 -60.21
N GLU A 154 35.88 15.84 -59.95
CA GLU A 154 35.63 17.04 -60.76
C GLU A 154 36.83 17.99 -60.74
N ILE A 155 37.41 18.26 -59.57
CA ILE A 155 38.62 19.09 -59.44
C ILE A 155 39.79 18.45 -60.18
N ALA A 156 40.00 17.14 -60.04
CA ALA A 156 41.07 16.44 -60.75
C ALA A 156 40.88 16.48 -62.27
N GLY A 157 39.64 16.40 -62.76
CA GLY A 157 39.30 16.58 -64.17
C GLY A 157 39.58 18.00 -64.68
N LEU A 158 39.29 19.03 -63.88
CA LEU A 158 39.61 20.42 -64.21
C LEU A 158 41.12 20.72 -64.24
N ILE A 159 41.92 19.99 -63.46
CA ILE A 159 43.38 20.13 -63.45
C ILE A 159 44.05 19.26 -64.54
N GLY A 160 43.41 18.16 -64.94
CA GLY A 160 43.95 17.18 -65.90
C GLY A 160 43.46 17.31 -67.34
N GLY A 161 42.52 18.22 -67.63
CA GLY A 161 41.99 18.49 -68.98
C GLY A 161 42.58 19.76 -69.62
N GLU A 162 43.45 19.55 -70.61
CA GLU A 162 44.28 20.48 -71.42
C GLU A 162 45.44 21.21 -70.71
#